data_AF-A0AAD9P6Y0-F1
#
_entry.id   AF-A0AAD9P6Y0-F1
#
_cell.length_a   1.000
_cell.length_b   1.000
_cell.length_c   1.000
_cell.angle_alpha   90.00
_cell.angle_beta   90.00
_cell.angle_gamma   90.00
#
_symmetry.space_group_name_H-M   'P 1'
#
loop_
_entity.id
_entity.type
_entity.pdbx_description
1 polymer ?
#
loop_
_entity_poly.entity_id
_entity_poly.type
_entity_poly.pdbx_seq_one_letter_code
_entity_poly.pdbx_strand_id
1 'polypeptide(L)'
;MQMACVDQMPLLEAGQLSGHRERRLAYMLLSFIGNGYIWQEGDAGVVRMVPQQLAVPWCSVAESLGVKPALSHLCFVLSNWKTVEPSRLTC
;
A
#
# COMPACT_ATOMS: atom_id res chain seq x y z
N MET A 1 16.04 12.24 6.40
CA MET A 1 16.47 11.17 5.48
C MET A 1 15.22 10.61 4.81
N GLN A 2 14.65 11.36 3.86
CA GLN A 2 13.50 10.90 3.06
C GLN A 2 13.86 9.59 2.36
N MET A 3 12.89 8.66 2.24
CA MET A 3 13.08 7.40 1.52
C MET A 3 13.38 7.67 0.04
N ALA A 4 14.65 7.94 -0.28
CA ALA A 4 15.14 8.22 -1.62
C ALA A 4 14.73 7.13 -2.63
N CYS A 5 14.45 5.91 -2.16
CA CYS A 5 13.97 4.83 -3.00
C CYS A 5 12.58 5.08 -3.58
N VAL A 6 11.66 5.74 -2.86
CA VAL A 6 10.29 6.02 -3.36
C VAL A 6 10.34 7.03 -4.50
N ASP A 7 11.19 8.05 -4.38
CA ASP A 7 11.35 9.08 -5.41
C ASP A 7 11.95 8.51 -6.71
N GLN A 8 12.66 7.38 -6.63
CA GLN A 8 13.27 6.65 -7.76
C GLN A 8 12.38 5.52 -8.30
N MET A 9 11.20 5.28 -7.73
CA MET A 9 10.29 4.26 -8.25
C MET A 9 9.81 4.63 -9.66
N PRO A 10 9.64 3.67 -10.57
CA PRO A 10 8.93 3.94 -11.81
C PRO A 10 7.44 4.22 -11.51
N LEU A 11 6.78 4.96 -12.39
CA LEU A 11 5.33 5.07 -12.35
C LEU A 11 4.72 3.70 -12.71
N LEU A 12 3.88 3.17 -11.81
CA LEU A 12 3.27 1.85 -11.97
C LEU A 12 1.84 1.99 -12.51
N GLU A 13 1.51 1.18 -13.52
CA GLU A 13 0.18 1.11 -14.12
C GLU A 13 -0.70 0.09 -13.40
N ALA A 14 -1.71 0.56 -12.65
CA ALA A 14 -2.61 -0.31 -11.88
C ALA A 14 -3.45 -1.25 -12.76
N GLY A 15 -3.61 -0.94 -14.04
CA GLY A 15 -4.35 -1.76 -15.01
C GLY A 15 -3.77 -3.16 -15.26
N GLN A 16 -2.52 -3.41 -14.87
CA GLN A 16 -1.86 -4.71 -15.00
C GLN A 16 -2.28 -5.72 -13.90
N LEU A 17 -2.99 -5.27 -12.85
CA LEU A 17 -3.41 -6.12 -11.74
C LEU A 17 -4.65 -6.96 -12.09
N SER A 18 -4.44 -8.28 -12.05
CA SER A 18 -5.42 -9.31 -12.39
C SER A 18 -6.26 -9.68 -11.16
N GLY A 19 -7.49 -9.17 -11.13
CA GLY A 19 -8.51 -9.57 -10.17
C GLY A 19 -8.34 -9.01 -8.76
N HIS A 20 -9.22 -9.44 -7.87
CA HIS A 20 -9.40 -8.82 -6.55
C HIS A 20 -8.24 -9.04 -5.59
N ARG A 21 -7.60 -10.23 -5.61
CA ARG A 21 -6.50 -10.54 -4.67
C ARG A 21 -5.28 -9.68 -4.94
N GLU A 22 -4.89 -9.52 -6.20
CA GLU A 22 -3.75 -8.70 -6.59
C GLU A 22 -3.97 -7.23 -6.26
N ARG A 23 -5.16 -6.69 -6.56
CA ARG A 23 -5.53 -5.32 -6.18
C ARG A 23 -5.48 -5.10 -4.67
N ARG A 24 -5.98 -6.06 -3.88
CA ARG A 24 -5.95 -5.98 -2.41
C ARG A 24 -4.52 -6.03 -1.85
N LEU A 25 -3.65 -6.85 -2.44
CA LEU A 25 -2.23 -6.90 -2.07
C LEU A 25 -1.51 -5.61 -2.47
N ALA A 26 -1.73 -5.11 -3.68
CA ALA A 26 -1.17 -3.84 -4.15
C ALA A 26 -1.61 -2.68 -3.25
N TYR A 27 -2.90 -2.58 -2.93
CA TYR A 27 -3.43 -1.58 -2.00
C TYR A 27 -2.74 -1.65 -0.64
N MET A 28 -2.54 -2.87 -0.11
CA MET A 28 -1.84 -3.08 1.15
C MET A 28 -0.41 -2.54 1.08
N LEU A 29 0.38 -2.98 0.11
CA LEU A 29 1.78 -2.55 -0.04
C LEU A 29 1.90 -1.03 -0.20
N LEU A 30 1.11 -0.43 -1.10
CA LEU A 30 1.11 1.01 -1.35
C LEU A 30 0.69 1.79 -0.11
N SER A 31 -0.25 1.27 0.70
CA SER A 31 -0.67 1.92 1.94
C SER A 31 0.41 1.90 3.02
N PHE A 32 1.15 0.79 3.14
CA PHE A 32 2.29 0.72 4.06
C PHE A 32 3.44 1.62 3.61
N ILE A 33 3.78 1.61 2.31
CA ILE A 33 4.83 2.48 1.75
C ILE A 33 4.45 3.95 1.90
N GLY A 34 3.20 4.32 1.56
CA GLY A 34 2.69 5.68 1.71
C GLY A 34 2.72 6.17 3.14
N ASN A 35 2.27 5.34 4.08
CA ASN A 35 2.31 5.70 5.49
C ASN A 35 3.75 5.84 6.02
N GLY A 36 4.65 4.95 5.62
CA GLY A 36 6.08 5.07 5.94
C GLY A 36 6.68 6.35 5.36
N TYR A 37 6.43 6.64 4.08
CA TYR A 37 6.94 7.84 3.41
C TYR A 37 6.49 9.13 4.10
N ILE A 38 5.23 9.20 4.51
CA ILE A 38 4.66 10.41 5.15
C ILE A 38 5.17 10.57 6.59
N TRP A 39 5.21 9.48 7.37
CA TRP A 39 5.30 9.54 8.84
C TRP A 39 6.58 8.96 9.45
N GLN A 40 7.54 8.44 8.67
CA GLN A 40 8.72 7.76 9.22
C GLN A 40 9.56 8.59 10.21
N GLU A 41 9.57 9.92 10.06
CA GLU A 41 10.30 10.84 10.96
C GLU A 41 9.43 11.36 12.12
N GLY A 42 8.25 10.76 12.31
CA GLY A 42 7.25 11.22 13.28
C GLY A 42 6.72 12.61 12.95
N ASP A 43 6.18 13.28 13.98
CA ASP A 43 5.49 14.58 13.82
C ASP A 43 6.39 15.73 13.34
N ALA A 44 7.72 15.61 13.54
CA ALA A 44 8.67 16.65 13.19
C ALA A 44 9.03 16.67 11.68
N GLY A 45 8.86 15.53 10.99
CA GLY A 45 9.30 15.37 9.59
C GLY A 45 8.18 14.93 8.65
N VAL A 46 6.92 15.28 8.98
CA VAL A 46 5.75 14.89 8.18
C VAL A 46 5.84 15.44 6.77
N VAL A 47 5.84 14.54 5.80
CA VAL A 47 5.85 14.93 4.39
C VAL A 47 4.46 15.34 3.94
N ARG A 48 4.33 16.56 3.40
CA ARG A 48 3.04 17.12 2.96
C ARG A 48 2.67 16.79 1.51
N MET A 49 3.62 16.28 0.73
CA MET A 49 3.43 15.94 -0.67
C MET A 49 4.00 14.55 -0.95
N VAL A 50 3.13 13.66 -1.40
CA VAL A 50 3.53 12.31 -1.84
C VAL A 50 3.90 12.37 -3.32
N PRO A 51 5.06 11.82 -3.74
CA PRO A 51 5.47 11.82 -5.13
C PRO A 51 4.49 11.04 -6.01
N GLN A 52 4.33 11.46 -7.27
CA GLN A 52 3.36 10.90 -8.22
C GLN A 52 3.53 9.39 -8.41
N GLN A 53 4.77 8.91 -8.35
CA GLN A 53 5.18 7.52 -8.51
C GLN A 53 4.51 6.60 -7.47
N LEU A 54 4.12 7.16 -6.32
CA LEU A 54 3.38 6.47 -5.27
C LEU A 54 1.91 6.90 -5.24
N ALA A 55 1.63 8.20 -5.34
CA ALA A 55 0.28 8.73 -5.21
C ALA A 55 -0.68 8.22 -6.30
N VAL A 56 -0.24 8.22 -7.56
CA VAL A 56 -1.07 7.81 -8.71
C VAL A 56 -1.47 6.34 -8.63
N PRO A 57 -0.55 5.36 -8.51
CA PRO A 57 -0.95 3.96 -8.40
C PRO A 57 -1.76 3.68 -7.14
N TRP A 58 -1.46 4.35 -6.02
CA TRP A 58 -2.22 4.14 -4.78
C TRP A 58 -3.67 4.61 -4.90
N CYS A 59 -3.90 5.80 -5.44
CA CYS A 59 -5.25 6.31 -5.73
C CYS A 59 -6.00 5.39 -6.70
N SER A 60 -5.37 4.98 -7.79
CA SER A 60 -6.00 4.14 -8.81
C SER A 60 -6.42 2.78 -8.25
N VAL A 61 -5.57 2.12 -7.47
CA VAL A 61 -5.90 0.85 -6.84
C VAL A 61 -6.99 1.03 -5.78
N ALA A 62 -6.92 2.08 -4.96
CA ALA A 62 -7.93 2.36 -3.94
C ALA A 62 -9.33 2.59 -4.55
N GLU A 63 -9.40 3.36 -5.64
CA GLU A 63 -10.62 3.59 -6.40
C GLU A 63 -11.20 2.29 -6.95
N SER A 64 -10.36 1.41 -7.51
CA SER A 64 -10.80 0.10 -8.02
C SER A 64 -11.38 -0.84 -6.94
N LEU A 65 -11.09 -0.56 -5.66
CA LEU A 65 -11.58 -1.30 -4.50
C LEU A 65 -12.69 -0.55 -3.74
N GLY A 66 -13.08 0.65 -4.20
CA GLY A 66 -14.11 1.47 -3.54
C GLY A 66 -13.69 2.04 -2.18
N VAL A 67 -12.39 2.26 -1.96
CA VAL A 67 -11.83 2.78 -0.71
C VAL A 67 -10.99 4.03 -0.94
N LYS A 68 -10.66 4.75 0.15
CA LYS A 68 -9.73 5.89 0.09
C LYS A 68 -8.28 5.40 0.16
N PRO A 69 -7.31 6.07 -0.49
CA PRO A 69 -5.89 5.74 -0.40
C PRO A 69 -5.34 6.14 0.98
N ALA A 70 -5.57 5.29 1.97
CA ALA A 70 -5.14 5.51 3.35
C ALA A 70 -4.84 4.18 4.05
N LEU A 71 -3.85 4.21 4.96
CA LEU A 71 -3.62 3.08 5.85
C LEU A 71 -4.86 2.90 6.74
N SER A 72 -5.53 1.76 6.57
CA SER A 72 -6.83 1.44 7.17
C SER A 72 -6.84 0.01 7.67
N HIS A 73 -7.85 -0.34 8.47
CA HIS A 73 -8.01 -1.70 8.99
C HIS A 73 -8.06 -2.77 7.88
N LEU A 74 -8.59 -2.40 6.69
CA LEU A 74 -8.65 -3.28 5.53
C LEU A 74 -7.26 -3.79 5.11
N CYS A 75 -6.29 -2.89 4.94
CA CYS A 75 -4.94 -3.27 4.56
C CYS A 75 -4.10 -3.72 5.74
N PHE A 76 -4.17 -3.03 6.87
CA PHE A 76 -3.27 -3.24 8.01
C PHE A 76 -3.52 -4.59 8.72
N VAL A 77 -4.77 -5.05 8.76
CA VAL A 77 -5.17 -6.27 9.47
C VAL A 77 -5.76 -7.30 8.52
N LEU A 78 -6.90 -6.98 7.89
CA LEU A 78 -7.70 -7.99 7.17
C LEU A 78 -6.99 -8.58 5.94
N SER A 79 -6.03 -7.84 5.38
CA SER A 79 -5.26 -8.26 4.19
C SER A 79 -3.84 -8.72 4.53
N ASN A 80 -3.27 -8.24 5.64
CA ASN A 80 -1.88 -8.44 6.00
C ASN A 80 -1.69 -9.67 6.90
N TRP A 81 -2.04 -10.84 6.39
CA TRP A 81 -1.84 -12.09 7.11
C TRP A 81 -1.59 -13.25 6.15
N LYS A 82 -0.97 -14.29 6.69
CA LYS A 82 -0.89 -15.62 6.07
C LYS A 82 -0.84 -16.67 7.16
N THR A 83 -1.34 -17.87 6.89
CA THR A 83 -1.16 -19.01 7.80
C THR A 83 0.29 -19.44 7.80
N VAL A 84 0.88 -19.65 8.98
CA VAL A 84 2.28 -20.11 9.11
C VAL A 84 2.43 -21.54 8.61
N GLU A 85 1.45 -22.40 8.92
CA GLU A 85 1.41 -23.79 8.48
C GLU A 85 0.05 -24.12 7.85
N PRO A 86 -0.08 -24.08 6.52
CA PRO A 86 -1.35 -24.28 5.82
C PRO A 86 -2.01 -25.65 6.09
N SER A 87 -1.19 -26.68 6.33
CA SER A 87 -1.62 -28.05 6.64
C SER A 87 -2.26 -28.21 8.02
N ARG A 88 -2.07 -27.27 8.94
CA ARG A 88 -2.73 -27.27 10.26
C ARG A 88 -4.13 -26.67 10.26
N LEU A 89 -4.68 -26.32 9.09
CA LEU A 89 -6.10 -26.00 8.94
C LEU A 89 -6.93 -27.28 9.01
N THR A 90 -6.86 -27.99 10.13
CA THR A 90 -7.74 -29.10 10.45
C THR A 90 -8.96 -28.54 11.16
N CYS A 91 -10.13 -28.70 10.53
CA CYS A 91 -11.36 -28.90 11.29
C CYS A 91 -11.29 -30.27 11.99
#